data_AF-A0A964Y745-F1
#
_entry.id   AF-A0A964Y745-F1
#
_cell.length_a   1.000
_cell.length_b   1.000
_cell.length_c   1.000
_cell.angle_alpha   90.00
_cell.angle_beta   90.00
_cell.angle_gamma   90.00
#
_symmetry.space_group_name_H-M   'P 1'
#
loop_
_entity.id
_entity.type
_entity.pdbx_description
1 polymer ?
#
loop_
_entity_poly.entity_id
_entity_poly.type
_entity_poly.pdbx_seq_one_letter_code
_entity_poly.pdbx_strand_id
1 'polypeptide(L)' 'MKKVVVVGGGTGNFTVLSGLKHYDLDISAIVSMADDGGSTGILRDDLGVLPPGDVRQCLIALSNSSR' A
#
# COMPACT_ATOMS: atom_id res chain seq x y z
N MET A 1 8.78 18.18 11.16
CA MET A 1 7.88 17.21 10.52
C MET A 1 6.85 16.68 11.50
N LYS A 2 5.57 16.65 11.10
CA LYS A 2 4.51 15.95 11.83
C LYS A 2 4.53 14.48 11.44
N LYS A 3 4.24 13.58 12.39
CA LYS A 3 4.12 12.15 12.15
C LYS A 3 2.68 11.79 11.80
N VAL A 4 2.48 11.09 10.69
CA VAL A 4 1.16 10.68 10.21
C VAL A 4 1.17 9.18 9.94
N VAL A 5 0.21 8.47 10.53
CA VAL A 5 0.01 7.04 10.28
C VAL A 5 -1.28 6.87 9.50
N VAL A 6 -1.18 6.24 8.33
CA VAL A 6 -2.34 5.83 7.51
C VAL A 6 -2.60 4.35 7.77
N VAL A 7 -3.84 3.99 8.09
CA VAL A 7 -4.26 2.60 8.32
C VAL A 7 -5.36 2.25 7.34
N GLY A 8 -5.18 1.21 6.53
CA GLY A 8 -6.16 0.85 5.50
C GLY A 8 -5.71 -0.26 4.55
N GLY A 9 -6.17 -0.18 3.31
CA GLY A 9 -5.90 -1.15 2.23
C GLY A 9 -6.32 -0.61 0.87
N GLY A 10 -6.01 -1.37 -0.18
CA GLY A 10 -6.43 -1.12 -1.56
C GLY A 10 -6.09 0.26 -2.13
N THR A 11 -6.93 0.68 -3.09
CA THR A 11 -6.76 1.90 -3.90
C THR A 11 -6.95 3.21 -3.13
N GLY A 12 -7.71 3.17 -2.03
CA GLY A 12 -7.90 4.32 -1.14
C GLY A 12 -6.58 4.75 -0.50
N ASN A 13 -5.83 3.79 0.03
CA ASN A 13 -4.50 4.05 0.59
C ASN A 13 -3.53 4.59 -0.47
N PHE A 14 -3.54 4.02 -1.68
CA PHE A 14 -2.71 4.53 -2.78
C PHE A 14 -2.97 6.02 -3.05
N THR A 15 -4.24 6.41 -3.14
CA THR A 15 -4.66 7.78 -3.43
C THR A 15 -4.23 8.75 -2.32
N VAL A 16 -4.48 8.37 -1.06
CA VAL A 16 -4.13 9.18 0.11
C VAL A 16 -2.61 9.34 0.24
N LEU A 17 -1.85 8.25 0.16
CA LEU A 17 -0.39 8.28 0.28
C LEU A 17 0.26 9.08 -0.86
N SER A 18 -0.25 8.95 -2.08
CA SER A 18 0.24 9.71 -3.24
C SER A 18 0.04 11.22 -3.07
N GLY A 19 -1.04 11.64 -2.41
CA GLY A 19 -1.26 13.06 -2.08
C GLY A 19 -0.40 13.52 -0.90
N LEU A 20 -0.36 12.73 0.18
CA LEU A 20 0.35 13.08 1.42
C LEU A 20 1.86 13.24 1.22
N LYS A 21 2.47 12.51 0.27
CA LYS A 21 3.92 12.59 0.02
C LYS A 21 4.41 13.97 -0.44
N HIS A 22 3.50 14.86 -0.84
CA HIS A 22 3.82 16.22 -1.26
C HIS A 22 3.93 17.22 -0.09
N TYR A 23 3.69 16.78 1.14
CA TYR A 23 3.79 17.61 2.35
C TYR A 23 5.00 17.20 3.20
N ASP A 24 5.48 18.12 4.05
CA ASP A 24 6.59 17.88 5.00
C ASP A 24 6.14 17.00 6.19
N LEU A 25 5.94 15.70 5.91
CA LEU A 25 5.40 14.70 6.83
C LEU A 25 6.30 13.48 6.95
N ASP A 26 6.38 12.93 8.15
CA ASP A 26 6.92 11.59 8.41
C ASP A 26 5.77 10.59 8.32
N ILE A 27 5.66 9.90 7.18
CA ILE A 27 4.51 9.07 6.83
C ILE A 27 4.82 7.60 7.13
N SER A 28 3.96 6.95 7.92
CA SER A 28 3.93 5.50 8.09
C SER A 28 2.60 4.94 7.57
N ALA A 29 2.63 3.77 6.95
CA ALA A 29 1.44 3.09 6.44
C ALA A 29 1.30 1.70 7.07
N ILE A 30 0.17 1.44 7.72
CA ILE A 30 -0.26 0.12 8.16
C ILE A 30 -1.30 -0.37 7.16
N VAL A 31 -1.04 -1.50 6.54
CA VAL A 31 -1.83 -1.98 5.40
C VAL A 31 -2.31 -3.40 5.64
N SER A 32 -3.59 -3.66 5.36
CA SER A 32 -4.17 -5.00 5.39
C SER A 32 -3.57 -5.87 4.28
N MET A 33 -3.26 -7.13 4.60
CA MET A 33 -2.92 -8.18 3.63
C MET A 33 -3.96 -9.31 3.67
N ALA A 34 -5.22 -8.95 3.92
CA ALA A 34 -6.32 -9.90 3.98
C ALA A 34 -7.00 -10.13 2.61
N ASP A 35 -6.67 -9.33 1.59
CA ASP A 35 -7.28 -9.42 0.26
C ASP A 35 -6.93 -10.75 -0.43
N ASP A 36 -7.95 -11.54 -0.75
CA ASP A 36 -7.88 -12.86 -1.36
C ASP A 36 -8.44 -12.89 -2.81
N GLY A 37 -8.78 -11.71 -3.37
CA GLY A 37 -9.35 -11.58 -4.70
C GLY A 37 -8.33 -11.46 -5.85
N GLY A 38 -8.67 -12.04 -7.01
CA GLY A 38 -7.96 -11.83 -8.27
C GLY A 38 -6.59 -12.51 -8.36
N SER A 39 -5.61 -11.87 -9.01
CA SER A 39 -4.24 -12.39 -9.14
C SER A 39 -3.53 -12.56 -7.79
N THR A 40 -3.97 -11.83 -6.76
CA THR A 40 -3.44 -11.91 -5.41
C THR A 40 -3.86 -13.19 -4.69
N GLY A 41 -5.10 -13.66 -4.94
CA GLY A 41 -5.58 -14.97 -4.49
C GLY A 41 -4.82 -16.11 -5.16
N ILE A 42 -4.59 -16.03 -6.48
CA ILE A 42 -3.82 -17.03 -7.24
C ILE A 42 -2.39 -17.16 -6.68
N LEU A 43 -1.69 -16.04 -6.47
CA LEU A 43 -0.34 -16.06 -5.88
C LEU A 43 -0.30 -16.63 -4.46
N ARG A 44 -1.31 -16.32 -3.65
CA ARG A 44 -1.45 -16.86 -2.29
C ARG A 44 -1.67 -18.38 -2.33
N ASP A 45 -2.51 -18.86 -3.23
CA ASP A 45 -2.86 -20.27 -3.35
C ASP A 45 -1.72 -21.10 -3.98
N ASP A 46 -0.99 -20.54 -4.95
CA ASP A 46 0.13 -21.20 -5.64
C ASP A 46 1.42 -21.21 -4.82
N LEU A 47 1.70 -20.14 -4.06
CA LEU A 47 3.00 -19.94 -3.38
C LEU A 47 2.90 -19.95 -1.85
N GLY A 48 1.70 -20.00 -1.27
CA GLY A 48 1.49 -20.02 0.19
C GLY A 48 1.94 -18.74 0.90
N VAL A 49 2.10 -17.64 0.17
CA VAL A 49 2.58 -16.34 0.68
C VAL A 49 1.42 -15.39 0.96
N LEU A 50 1.66 -14.40 1.83
CA LEU A 50 0.69 -13.32 2.03
C LEU A 50 0.50 -12.52 0.72
N PRO A 51 -0.75 -12.15 0.40
CA PRO A 51 -1.08 -11.43 -0.81
C PRO A 51 -0.37 -10.06 -0.84
N PRO A 52 0.60 -9.81 -1.75
CA PRO A 52 1.47 -8.63 -1.67
C PRO A 52 0.85 -7.38 -2.29
N GLY A 53 -0.37 -7.46 -2.83
CA GLY A 53 -0.98 -6.44 -3.69
C GLY A 53 -1.06 -5.05 -3.05
N ASP A 54 -1.60 -4.99 -1.85
CA ASP A 54 -1.84 -3.73 -1.14
C ASP A 54 -0.55 -3.09 -0.61
N VAL A 55 0.38 -3.91 -0.12
CA VAL A 55 1.73 -3.44 0.26
C VAL A 55 2.44 -2.85 -0.96
N ARG A 56 2.38 -3.54 -2.11
CA ARG A 56 2.96 -3.06 -3.37
C ARG A 56 2.38 -1.71 -3.76
N GLN A 57 1.07 -1.52 -3.66
CA GLN A 57 0.46 -0.21 -3.97
C GLN A 57 0.98 0.89 -3.05
N CYS A 58 1.09 0.65 -1.74
CA CYS A 58 1.62 1.64 -0.80
C CYS A 58 3.07 2.02 -1.13
N LEU A 59 3.91 1.04 -1.50
CA LEU A 59 5.29 1.28 -1.93
C LEU A 59 5.35 2.15 -3.20
N ILE A 60 4.52 1.87 -4.19
CA ILE A 60 4.47 2.67 -5.43
C ILE A 60 4.02 4.10 -5.12
N ALA A 61 2.96 4.27 -4.30
CA ALA A 61 2.43 5.58 -3.93
C ALA A 61 3.51 6.48 -3.30
N LEU A 62 4.29 5.93 -2.36
CA LEU A 62 5.35 6.65 -1.65
C LEU A 62 6.68 6.71 -2.41
N SER A 63 6.81 6.01 -3.54
CA SER A 63 8.02 6.07 -4.36
C SER A 63 8.16 7.43 -5.06
N ASN A 64 9.40 7.77 -5.40
CA ASN A 64 9.72 8.91 -6.27
C ASN A 64 9.58 8.56 -7.76
N SER A 65 9.12 7.34 -8.10
CA SER A 65 8.98 6.90 -9.48
C SER A 65 7.76 7.54 -10.12
N SER A 66 7.97 8.15 -11.29
CA SER A 66 6.92 8.57 -12.20
C SER A 66 6.70 7.40 -13.17
N ARG A 67 5.64 6.61 -12.92
CA ARG A 67 5.11 5.45 -13.68
C ARG A 67 5.22 4.14 -12.92
#